data_AF-A0A8S9N4B9-F1
#
_entry.id   AF-A0A8S9N4B9-F1
#
_cell.length_a   1.000
_cell.length_b   1.000
_cell.length_c   1.000
_cell.angle_alpha   90.00
_cell.angle_beta   90.00
_cell.angle_gamma   90.00
#
_symmetry.space_group_name_H-M   'P 1'
#
loop_
_entity.id
_entity.type
_entity.pdbx_description
1 polymer ?
#
loop_
_entity_poly.entity_id
_entity_poly.type
_entity_poly.pdbx_seq_one_letter_code
_entity_poly.pdbx_strand_id
1 'polypeptide(L)'
;MVIHSASDPRPKTTLCGDYFYNYFTRGMDILFDGETHRAKKFVLHTNYPGHADFNSYIKCNFVISVGESEAEANRGGNKITPRTNWEQVKEILGECGPAAIQTQGSTSNPFGSTYVYGYQNVAFEVMKNGHIATITLFQS
;
A
#
# COMPACT_ATOMS: atom_id res chain seq x y z
N MET A 1 -4.76 8.41 -26.06
CA MET A 1 -5.49 8.90 -24.87
C MET A 1 -6.94 8.51 -25.07
N VAL A 2 -7.38 7.42 -24.43
CA VAL A 2 -8.74 6.89 -24.59
C VAL A 2 -9.49 7.20 -23.31
N ILE A 3 -10.41 8.16 -23.40
CA ILE A 3 -11.31 8.53 -22.32
C ILE A 3 -12.55 7.67 -22.51
N HIS A 4 -12.72 6.64 -21.68
CA HIS A 4 -13.95 5.84 -21.69
C HIS A 4 -15.10 6.67 -21.09
N SER A 5 -15.94 7.23 -21.96
CA SER A 5 -17.30 7.64 -21.60
C SER A 5 -18.21 6.44 -21.82
N ALA A 6 -18.62 5.77 -20.74
CA ALA A 6 -19.68 4.77 -20.78
C ALA A 6 -20.94 5.38 -20.15
N SER A 7 -21.90 5.72 -21.00
CA SER A 7 -23.28 6.01 -20.61
C SER A 7 -23.93 4.72 -20.11
N ASP A 8 -23.93 4.51 -18.80
CA ASP A 8 -24.56 3.37 -18.13
C ASP A 8 -25.94 3.79 -17.58
N PRO A 9 -27.05 3.10 -17.92
CA PRO A 9 -28.41 3.47 -17.53
C PRO A 9 -28.83 3.04 -16.11
N ARG A 10 -27.89 2.70 -15.22
CA ARG A 10 -28.21 2.37 -13.82
C ARG A 10 -28.76 3.60 -13.05
N PRO A 11 -29.76 3.40 -12.16
CA PRO A 11 -30.41 4.49 -11.43
C PRO A 11 -29.38 5.27 -10.60
N LYS A 12 -29.41 6.61 -10.71
CA LYS A 12 -28.47 7.55 -10.08
C LYS A 12 -28.57 7.53 -8.56
N THR A 13 -27.88 6.58 -7.92
CA THR A 13 -27.56 6.62 -6.49
C THR A 13 -26.19 7.25 -6.33
N THR A 14 -26.15 8.52 -5.91
CA THR A 14 -24.95 9.35 -5.59
C THR A 14 -23.91 9.53 -6.71
N LEU A 15 -23.46 10.77 -6.92
CA LEU A 15 -22.48 11.15 -7.93
C LEU A 15 -21.14 10.43 -7.68
N CYS A 16 -20.77 9.46 -8.53
CA CYS A 16 -19.44 8.79 -8.58
C CYS A 16 -19.08 7.93 -7.36
N GLY A 17 -18.74 6.65 -7.57
CA GLY A 17 -18.15 5.82 -6.51
C GLY A 17 -16.71 6.22 -6.23
N ASP A 18 -16.15 5.76 -5.10
CA ASP A 18 -14.71 5.90 -4.82
C ASP A 18 -13.89 5.36 -6.00
N TYR A 19 -12.78 6.02 -6.31
CA TYR A 19 -11.97 5.68 -7.48
C TYR A 19 -10.48 5.67 -7.13
N PHE A 20 -9.76 4.72 -7.72
CA PHE A 20 -8.30 4.67 -7.65
C PHE A 20 -7.69 5.52 -8.77
N TYR A 21 -6.60 6.20 -8.45
CA TYR A 21 -5.68 6.74 -9.43
C TYR A 21 -4.28 6.17 -9.21
N ASN A 22 -3.74 5.51 -10.24
CA ASN A 22 -2.42 4.88 -10.19
C ASN A 22 -1.34 5.87 -10.67
N TYR A 23 -0.39 6.18 -9.80
CA TYR A 23 0.79 7.00 -10.13
C TYR A 23 2.01 6.09 -10.37
N PHE A 24 2.01 5.38 -11.50
CA PHE A 24 3.08 4.41 -11.84
C PHE A 24 4.50 4.98 -11.72
N THR A 25 4.71 6.23 -12.16
CA THR A 25 6.01 6.91 -12.10
C THR A 25 6.39 7.45 -10.72
N ARG A 26 5.47 7.39 -9.74
CA ARG A 26 5.69 7.74 -8.33
C ARG A 26 5.66 6.53 -7.41
N GLY A 27 5.28 5.37 -7.93
CA GLY A 27 5.20 4.13 -7.17
C GLY A 27 4.04 4.10 -6.17
N MET A 28 2.94 4.81 -6.43
CA MET A 28 1.84 4.84 -5.46
C MET A 28 0.47 4.88 -6.12
N ASP A 29 -0.51 4.34 -5.43
CA ASP A 29 -1.92 4.46 -5.77
C ASP A 29 -2.64 5.25 -4.70
N ILE A 30 -3.63 6.05 -5.10
CA ILE A 30 -4.48 6.80 -4.17
C ILE A 30 -5.93 6.42 -4.45
N LEU A 31 -6.63 5.98 -3.41
CA LEU A 31 -8.09 5.90 -3.41
C LEU A 31 -8.65 7.26 -3.04
N PHE A 32 -9.44 7.84 -3.92
CA PHE A 32 -10.17 9.07 -3.66
C PHE A 32 -11.63 8.76 -3.35
N ASP A 33 -12.17 9.54 -2.42
CA ASP A 33 -13.60 9.62 -2.14
C ASP A 33 -14.36 10.11 -3.37
N GLY A 34 -15.41 9.38 -3.76
CA GLY A 34 -16.18 9.70 -4.97
C GLY A 34 -16.92 11.04 -4.92
N GLU A 35 -17.25 11.52 -3.72
CA GLU A 35 -18.01 12.76 -3.51
C GLU A 35 -17.09 13.96 -3.23
N THR A 36 -16.15 13.81 -2.30
CA THR A 36 -15.29 14.92 -1.85
C THR A 36 -13.97 15.02 -2.60
N HIS A 37 -13.63 14.03 -3.43
CA HIS A 37 -12.33 13.89 -4.12
C HIS A 37 -11.13 13.95 -3.15
N ARG A 38 -11.35 13.60 -1.87
CA ARG A 38 -10.29 13.55 -0.85
C ARG A 38 -9.64 12.17 -0.84
N ALA A 39 -8.33 12.12 -0.57
CA ALA A 39 -7.61 10.86 -0.43
C ALA A 39 -8.06 10.10 0.82
N LYS A 40 -8.42 8.82 0.65
CA LYS A 40 -8.85 7.89 1.72
C LYS A 40 -7.80 6.84 2.04
N LYS A 41 -7.05 6.40 1.02
CA LYS A 41 -6.06 5.32 1.14
C LYS A 41 -4.90 5.58 0.20
N PHE A 42 -3.70 5.31 0.67
CA PHE A 42 -2.47 5.29 -0.13
C PHE A 42 -1.95 3.86 -0.19
N VAL A 43 -1.53 3.42 -1.37
CA VAL A 43 -0.78 2.16 -1.55
C VAL A 43 0.60 2.53 -2.07
N LEU A 44 1.65 2.20 -1.34
CA LEU A 44 3.03 2.52 -1.65
C LEU A 44 3.75 1.26 -2.15
N HIS A 45 4.29 1.31 -3.36
CA HIS A 45 4.96 0.19 -4.03
C HIS A 45 6.48 0.29 -3.89
N THR A 46 7.14 -0.76 -3.42
CA THR A 46 8.60 -0.77 -3.22
C THR A 46 9.39 -1.30 -4.42
N ASN A 47 8.70 -1.89 -5.40
CA ASN A 47 9.25 -2.46 -6.63
C ASN A 47 10.38 -3.50 -6.39
N TYR A 48 10.14 -4.47 -5.50
CA TYR A 48 11.09 -5.57 -5.28
C TYR A 48 10.97 -6.66 -6.37
N PRO A 49 12.10 -7.17 -6.90
CA PRO A 49 12.11 -8.33 -7.78
C PRO A 49 11.47 -9.54 -7.11
N GLY A 50 10.70 -10.31 -7.87
CA GLY A 50 9.96 -11.46 -7.36
C GLY A 50 8.55 -11.12 -6.85
N HIS A 51 8.11 -9.87 -6.97
CA HIS A 51 6.70 -9.52 -6.80
C HIS A 51 5.97 -9.60 -8.16
N ALA A 52 4.67 -9.90 -8.16
CA ALA A 52 3.88 -9.96 -9.40
C ALA A 52 3.86 -8.63 -10.16
N ASP A 53 3.89 -7.51 -9.43
CA ASP A 53 3.90 -6.15 -9.99
C ASP A 53 5.32 -5.57 -10.18
N PHE A 54 6.36 -6.41 -10.15
CA PHE A 54 7.71 -5.95 -10.39
C PHE A 54 7.80 -5.28 -11.78
N ASN A 55 8.40 -4.08 -11.82
CA ASN A 55 8.53 -3.22 -13.00
C ASN A 55 7.21 -2.62 -13.53
N SER A 56 6.06 -2.89 -12.89
CA SER A 56 4.81 -2.15 -13.17
C SER A 56 4.83 -0.74 -12.57
N TYR A 57 5.59 -0.55 -11.48
CA TYR A 57 5.73 0.71 -10.75
C TYR A 57 7.20 1.10 -10.57
N ILE A 58 7.50 2.40 -10.58
CA ILE A 58 8.76 2.91 -10.03
C ILE A 58 8.75 2.71 -8.51
N LYS A 59 9.91 2.44 -7.90
CA LYS A 59 10.03 2.34 -6.44
C LYS A 59 9.59 3.66 -5.77
N CYS A 60 8.56 3.59 -4.94
CA CYS A 60 8.12 4.71 -4.13
C CYS A 60 9.21 5.06 -3.11
N ASN A 61 9.54 6.35 -2.98
CA ASN A 61 10.44 6.84 -1.95
C ASN A 61 9.62 7.48 -0.83
N PHE A 62 9.51 6.80 0.31
CA PHE A 62 8.73 7.25 1.46
C PHE A 62 9.54 7.17 2.76
N VAL A 63 9.08 7.90 3.77
CA VAL A 63 9.53 7.76 5.15
C VAL A 63 8.28 7.85 6.03
N ILE A 64 7.94 6.76 6.72
CA ILE A 64 6.85 6.71 7.69
C ILE A 64 7.49 6.82 9.07
N SER A 65 7.09 7.82 9.85
CA SER A 65 7.59 8.02 11.22
C SER A 65 6.60 7.42 12.21
N VAL A 66 7.10 6.64 13.17
CA VAL A 66 6.29 5.95 14.18
C VAL A 66 6.57 6.59 15.55
N GLY A 67 5.55 7.19 16.18
CA GLY A 67 5.63 7.88 17.47
C GLY A 67 5.13 9.33 17.40
N GLU A 68 4.21 9.70 18.31
CA GLU A 68 3.36 10.91 18.20
C GLU A 68 3.87 12.16 18.93
N SER A 69 5.08 12.21 19.48
CA SER A 69 5.60 13.48 20.01
C SER A 69 6.64 14.13 19.10
N GLU A 70 6.42 15.40 18.74
CA GLU A 70 7.41 16.25 18.04
C GLU A 70 8.78 16.26 18.75
N ALA A 71 8.81 15.96 20.06
CA ALA A 71 10.01 15.87 20.89
C ALA A 71 10.82 14.56 20.70
N GLU A 72 10.18 13.45 20.31
CA GLU A 72 10.83 12.15 20.12
C GLU A 72 11.31 11.91 18.68
N ALA A 73 10.75 12.66 17.71
CA ALA A 73 11.17 12.63 16.31
C ALA A 73 12.67 12.97 16.12
N ASN A 74 13.26 13.72 17.06
CA ASN A 74 14.67 14.15 17.03
C ASN A 74 15.67 13.14 17.63
N ARG A 75 15.23 12.05 18.28
CA ARG A 75 16.14 11.02 18.86
C ARG A 75 16.48 9.87 17.90
N GLY A 76 16.46 10.11 16.60
CA GLY A 76 16.75 9.08 15.59
C GLY A 76 15.64 8.02 15.47
N GLY A 77 14.40 8.41 15.80
CA GLY A 77 13.26 7.52 16.03
C GLY A 77 12.83 6.67 14.83
N ASN A 78 12.28 5.50 15.19
CA ASN A 78 11.58 4.50 14.40
C ASN A 78 10.98 5.01 13.07
N LYS A 79 11.74 4.84 11.98
CA LYS A 79 11.33 5.19 10.61
C LYS A 79 11.22 3.94 9.75
N ILE A 80 10.10 3.81 9.04
CA ILE A 80 9.90 2.79 8.02
C ILE A 80 10.15 3.42 6.66
N THR A 81 11.03 2.81 5.89
CA THR A 81 11.44 3.25 4.56
C THR A 81 11.24 2.12 3.56
N PRO A 82 11.34 2.38 2.24
CA PRO A 82 11.27 1.33 1.21
C PRO A 82 12.39 0.28 1.27
N ARG A 83 13.34 0.40 2.21
CA ARG A 83 14.43 -0.55 2.44
C ARG A 83 14.25 -1.36 3.73
N THR A 84 13.30 -0.96 4.57
CA THR A 84 13.02 -1.64 5.83
C THR A 84 12.46 -3.04 5.54
N ASN A 85 13.01 -4.06 6.19
CA ASN A 85 12.53 -5.44 6.06
C ASN A 85 11.42 -5.74 7.10
N TRP A 86 10.77 -6.89 6.96
CA TRP A 86 9.66 -7.26 7.84
C TRP A 86 10.06 -7.39 9.32
N GLU A 87 11.22 -7.95 9.63
CA GLU A 87 11.70 -8.08 11.02
C GLU A 87 11.90 -6.72 11.69
N GLN A 88 12.47 -5.75 10.96
CA GLN A 88 12.62 -4.37 11.43
C GLN A 88 11.28 -3.68 11.64
N VAL A 89 10.26 -3.97 10.83
CA VAL A 89 8.91 -3.44 11.06
C VAL A 89 8.33 -3.97 12.37
N LYS A 90 8.50 -5.27 12.66
CA LYS A 90 8.06 -5.86 13.95
C LYS A 90 8.84 -5.30 15.14
N GLU A 91 10.13 -5.03 15.00
CA GLU A 91 10.91 -4.34 16.04
C GLU A 91 10.37 -2.92 16.32
N ILE A 92 9.91 -2.22 15.28
CA ILE A 92 9.41 -0.85 15.37
C ILE A 92 7.95 -0.79 15.89
N LEU A 93 7.06 -1.62 15.35
CA LEU A 93 5.62 -1.59 15.60
C LEU A 93 5.13 -2.62 16.62
N GLY A 94 6.00 -3.56 17.03
CA GLY A 94 5.64 -4.73 17.82
C GLY A 94 5.08 -5.89 16.99
N GLU A 95 4.84 -7.01 17.66
CA GLU A 95 4.18 -8.19 17.05
C GLU A 95 2.73 -7.88 16.68
N CYS A 96 2.29 -8.38 15.53
CA CYS A 96 0.92 -8.23 15.06
C CYS A 96 0.15 -9.56 15.06
N GLY A 97 -1.14 -9.50 14.74
CA GLY A 97 -1.97 -10.69 14.55
C GLY A 97 -1.51 -11.56 13.36
N PRO A 98 -2.15 -12.73 13.16
CA PRO A 98 -1.80 -13.64 12.07
C PRO A 98 -1.98 -12.97 10.71
N ALA A 99 -1.11 -13.32 9.76
CA ALA A 99 -1.21 -12.81 8.40
C ALA A 99 -2.49 -13.30 7.70
N ALA A 100 -3.11 -12.42 6.93
CA ALA A 100 -4.01 -12.83 5.86
C ALA A 100 -3.18 -13.25 4.64
N ILE A 101 -3.49 -14.38 4.01
CA ILE A 101 -2.83 -14.78 2.78
C ILE A 101 -3.42 -13.96 1.63
N GLN A 102 -2.60 -13.13 0.99
CA GLN A 102 -2.97 -12.48 -0.27
C GLN A 102 -2.49 -13.34 -1.42
N THR A 103 -3.38 -14.20 -1.91
CA THR A 103 -3.24 -14.86 -3.21
C THR A 103 -4.28 -14.28 -4.12
N GLN A 104 -3.86 -13.45 -5.08
CA GLN A 104 -4.23 -13.53 -6.51
C GLN A 104 -3.21 -12.74 -7.36
N GLY A 105 -1.93 -13.15 -7.31
CA GLY A 105 -1.18 -13.19 -8.56
C GLY A 105 -1.81 -14.28 -9.43
N SER A 106 -1.79 -14.13 -10.74
CA SER A 106 -2.26 -15.16 -11.68
C SER A 106 -1.73 -16.54 -11.30
N THR A 107 -2.42 -17.62 -11.69
CA THR A 107 -1.92 -19.01 -11.55
C THR A 107 -0.52 -19.22 -12.15
N SER A 108 -0.01 -18.25 -12.90
CA SER A 108 1.31 -18.16 -13.50
C SER A 108 2.36 -17.34 -12.71
N ASN A 109 2.08 -16.79 -11.52
CA ASN A 109 3.10 -16.07 -10.75
C ASN A 109 4.17 -17.06 -10.24
N PRO A 110 5.41 -17.03 -10.76
CA PRO A 110 6.45 -18.00 -10.41
C PRO A 110 7.00 -17.79 -8.99
N PHE A 111 6.71 -16.66 -8.35
CA PHE A 111 7.28 -16.29 -7.06
C PHE A 111 6.40 -16.67 -5.86
N GLY A 112 5.17 -17.12 -6.11
CA GLY A 112 4.21 -17.55 -5.09
C GLY A 112 3.45 -16.41 -4.41
N SER A 113 2.82 -16.74 -3.29
CA SER A 113 1.95 -15.84 -2.52
C SER A 113 2.72 -14.82 -1.67
N THR A 114 2.06 -13.71 -1.38
CA THR A 114 2.45 -12.73 -0.35
C THR A 114 1.56 -12.88 0.89
N TYR A 115 2.00 -12.29 2.00
CA TYR A 115 1.31 -12.27 3.28
C TYR A 115 0.97 -10.84 3.66
N VAL A 116 -0.25 -10.60 4.13
CA VAL A 116 -0.69 -9.26 4.57
C VAL A 116 -0.80 -9.23 6.07
N TYR A 117 -0.10 -8.28 6.68
CA TYR A 117 -0.10 -8.03 8.11
C TYR A 117 -0.72 -6.67 8.40
N GLY A 118 -1.67 -6.61 9.31
CA GLY A 118 -2.39 -5.40 9.68
C GLY A 118 -1.94 -4.84 11.02
N TYR A 119 -1.74 -3.52 11.05
CA TYR A 119 -1.68 -2.70 12.26
C TYR A 119 -2.79 -1.64 12.19
N GLN A 120 -2.90 -0.80 13.22
CA GLN A 120 -3.82 0.32 13.19
C GLN A 120 -3.47 1.28 12.04
N ASN A 121 -4.43 1.53 11.14
CA ASN A 121 -4.32 2.46 10.00
C ASN A 121 -3.25 2.10 8.93
N VAL A 122 -2.60 0.94 9.04
CA VAL A 122 -1.60 0.49 8.06
C VAL A 122 -1.62 -1.02 7.87
N ALA A 123 -1.47 -1.46 6.63
CA ALA A 123 -1.26 -2.87 6.29
C ALA A 123 0.02 -3.02 5.46
N PHE A 124 0.74 -4.11 5.69
CA PHE A 124 1.99 -4.46 5.02
C PHE A 124 1.79 -5.74 4.23
N GLU A 125 2.04 -5.68 2.93
CA GLU A 125 2.17 -6.87 2.09
C GLU A 125 3.65 -7.29 2.06
N VAL A 126 3.90 -8.52 2.48
CA VAL A 126 5.24 -9.07 2.73
C VAL A 126 5.44 -10.30 1.86
N MET A 127 6.54 -10.32 1.14
CA MET A 127 6.98 -11.45 0.34
C MET A 127 7.59 -12.54 1.22
N LYS A 128 7.68 -13.78 0.72
CA LYS A 128 8.27 -14.92 1.46
C LYS A 128 9.71 -14.71 1.93
N ASN A 129 10.46 -13.82 1.28
CA ASN A 129 11.83 -13.46 1.64
C ASN A 129 11.93 -12.31 2.66
N GLY A 130 10.81 -11.84 3.21
CA GLY A 130 10.75 -10.79 4.22
C GLY A 130 10.85 -9.36 3.67
N HIS A 131 10.88 -9.19 2.34
CA HIS A 131 10.75 -7.86 1.74
C HIS A 131 9.29 -7.41 1.70
N ILE A 132 9.08 -6.11 1.95
CA ILE A 132 7.76 -5.49 1.90
C ILE A 132 7.48 -5.11 0.44
N ALA A 133 6.46 -5.70 -0.18
CA ALA A 133 6.05 -5.40 -1.54
C ALA A 133 5.24 -4.09 -1.59
N THR A 134 4.24 -3.98 -0.72
CA THR A 134 3.37 -2.81 -0.65
C THR A 134 3.08 -2.42 0.80
N ILE A 135 2.86 -1.11 1.01
CA ILE A 135 2.34 -0.56 2.27
C ILE A 135 1.04 0.16 1.96
N THR A 136 -0.03 -0.23 2.63
CA THR A 136 -1.34 0.42 2.49
C THR A 136 -1.64 1.25 3.73
N LEU A 137 -1.70 2.57 3.58
CA LEU A 137 -2.10 3.52 4.63
C LEU A 137 -3.57 3.89 4.43
N PHE A 138 -4.36 3.84 5.50
CA PHE A 138 -5.80 4.16 5.44
C PHE A 138 -6.27 4.72 6.78
N GLN A 139 -7.34 5.49 6.73
CA GLN A 139 -8.05 5.92 7.94
C GLN A 139 -9.20 4.94 8.20
N SER A 140 -9.25 4.38 9.41
CA SER A 140 -10.33 3.50 9.87
C SER A 140 -11.59 4.27 10.22
#